data_AF-A0A836UA51-F1
#
_entry.id   AF-A0A836UA51-F1
#
_cell.length_a   1.000
_cell.length_b   1.000
_cell.length_c   1.000
_cell.angle_alpha   90.00
_cell.angle_beta   90.00
_cell.angle_gamma   90.00
#
_symmetry.space_group_name_H-M   'P 1'
#
loop_
_entity.id
_entity.type
_entity.pdbx_description
1 polymer ?
#
loop_
_entity_poly.entity_id
_entity_poly.type
_entity_poly.pdbx_seq_one_letter_code
_entity_poly.pdbx_strand_id
1 'polypeptide(L)'
;AAPAAVGAGAAAYGWPESVIGYGIFGIVAGVILFVLLPADRVASAPNGGVEGETSTADSPATPGWGIVNRRGYATLVAISMIDSGVRLGFLTFLPFLLIEKGSAVEALGVALALVFAGGAAGKLVCGFIAERVGVLRTVLITEIATGVLMAAVILLPLGAAMVILPLFGVALNGTSSALYGTIGDFVDGDRQARAYGLFYTCCIGAPIPFGMVSDQWGVSLALGAIATCLIAILPLCQLLRSYMPR
;
A
#
# COMPACT_ATOMS: atom_id res chain seq x y z
N ALA A 1 -6.58 0.52 14.27
CA ALA A 1 -7.66 0.88 15.22
C ALA A 1 -9.02 1.04 14.53
N ALA A 2 -9.14 1.87 13.49
CA ALA A 2 -10.43 2.15 12.85
C ALA A 2 -11.26 0.92 12.45
N PRO A 3 -10.74 -0.12 11.79
CA PRO A 3 -11.56 -1.28 11.39
C PRO A 3 -12.09 -2.10 12.57
N ALA A 4 -11.30 -2.24 13.65
CA ALA A 4 -11.77 -2.89 14.88
C ALA A 4 -12.84 -2.05 15.58
N ALA A 5 -12.67 -0.73 15.65
CA ALA A 5 -13.64 0.17 16.26
C ALA A 5 -14.97 0.16 15.51
N VAL A 6 -14.93 0.24 14.17
CA VAL A 6 -16.12 0.16 13.32
C VAL A 6 -16.76 -1.22 13.39
N GLY A 7 -15.97 -2.31 13.40
CA GLY A 7 -16.50 -3.67 13.55
C GLY A 7 -17.17 -3.91 14.92
N ALA A 8 -16.56 -3.44 16.01
CA ALA A 8 -17.14 -3.51 17.35
C ALA A 8 -18.41 -2.66 17.48
N GLY A 9 -18.39 -1.45 16.91
CA GLY A 9 -19.58 -0.62 16.82
C GLY A 9 -20.70 -1.29 16.04
N ALA A 10 -20.36 -1.96 14.93
CA ALA A 10 -21.35 -2.62 14.07
C ALA A 10 -22.03 -3.78 14.81
N ALA A 11 -21.26 -4.52 15.63
CA ALA A 11 -21.78 -5.57 16.49
C ALA A 11 -22.68 -5.04 17.62
N ALA A 12 -22.36 -3.88 18.19
CA ALA A 12 -23.07 -3.33 19.35
C ALA A 12 -24.31 -2.51 18.98
N TYR A 13 -24.23 -1.70 17.92
CA TYR A 13 -25.22 -0.67 17.58
C TYR A 13 -25.67 -0.72 16.10
N GLY A 14 -25.13 -1.65 15.32
CA GLY A 14 -25.40 -1.74 13.88
C GLY A 14 -24.41 -0.96 13.03
N TRP A 15 -24.27 -1.39 11.77
CA TRP A 15 -23.33 -0.79 10.82
C TRP A 15 -23.62 0.69 10.47
N PRO A 16 -24.87 1.20 10.40
CA PRO A 16 -25.11 2.59 10.04
C PRO A 16 -24.54 3.56 11.09
N GLU A 17 -24.82 3.31 12.37
CA GLU A 17 -24.35 4.14 13.48
C GLU A 17 -22.82 4.16 13.57
N SER A 18 -22.19 3.02 13.26
CA SER A 18 -20.73 2.91 13.25
C SER A 18 -20.08 3.74 12.15
N VAL A 19 -20.69 3.76 10.96
CA VAL A 19 -20.23 4.57 9.83
C VAL A 19 -20.46 6.06 10.10
N ILE A 20 -21.63 6.42 10.64
CA ILE A 20 -21.94 7.82 11.02
C ILE A 20 -20.97 8.31 12.07
N GLY A 21 -20.73 7.54 13.14
CA GLY A 21 -19.77 7.89 14.19
C GLY A 21 -18.35 8.09 13.65
N TYR A 22 -17.90 7.22 12.74
CA TYR A 22 -16.61 7.37 12.08
C TYR A 22 -16.55 8.62 11.17
N GLY A 23 -17.66 8.94 10.49
CA GLY A 23 -17.79 10.16 9.69
C GLY A 23 -17.70 11.44 10.54
N ILE A 24 -18.41 11.48 11.67
CA ILE A 24 -18.35 12.60 12.63
C ILE A 24 -16.92 12.76 13.14
N PHE A 25 -16.25 11.67 13.51
CA PHE A 25 -14.84 11.71 13.92
C PHE A 25 -13.95 12.33 12.84
N GLY A 26 -14.14 11.97 11.56
CA GLY A 26 -13.42 12.55 10.43
C GLY A 26 -13.66 14.06 10.27
N ILE A 27 -14.90 14.52 10.40
CA ILE A 27 -15.25 15.95 10.35
C ILE A 27 -14.58 16.70 11.49
N VAL A 28 -14.66 16.19 12.72
CA VAL A 28 -14.03 16.80 13.90
C VAL A 28 -12.52 16.89 13.73
N ALA A 29 -11.87 15.80 13.30
CA ALA A 29 -10.44 15.81 13.01
C ALA A 29 -10.07 16.84 11.93
N GLY A 30 -10.89 16.94 10.87
CA GLY A 30 -10.71 17.94 9.81
C GLY A 30 -10.83 19.38 10.30
N VAL A 31 -11.82 19.68 11.15
CA VAL A 31 -11.99 21.01 11.76
C VAL A 31 -10.82 21.33 12.69
N ILE A 32 -10.39 20.37 13.51
CA ILE A 32 -9.23 20.54 14.39
C ILE A 32 -7.97 20.86 13.56
N LEU A 33 -7.72 20.10 12.50
CA LEU A 33 -6.60 20.34 11.60
C LEU A 33 -6.73 21.73 10.93
N PHE A 34 -7.90 22.11 10.45
CA PHE A 34 -8.15 23.41 9.83
C PHE A 34 -7.87 24.59 10.78
N VAL A 35 -8.24 24.46 12.05
CA VAL A 35 -8.02 25.50 13.07
C VAL A 35 -6.57 25.53 13.56
N LEU A 36 -5.93 24.37 13.69
CA LEU A 36 -4.57 24.26 14.25
C LEU A 36 -3.45 24.47 13.21
N LEU A 37 -3.70 24.25 11.93
CA LEU A 37 -2.74 24.51 10.86
C LEU A 37 -2.69 26.02 10.57
N PRO A 38 -1.60 26.73 10.88
CA PRO A 38 -1.49 28.16 10.60
C PRO A 38 -1.50 28.38 9.09
N ALA A 39 -2.44 29.20 8.60
CA ALA A 39 -2.56 29.56 7.18
C ALA A 39 -1.22 30.09 6.62
N ASP A 40 -0.48 30.80 7.47
CA ASP A 40 0.80 31.43 7.17
C ASP A 40 1.91 30.39 6.90
N ARG A 41 1.84 29.19 7.50
CA ARG A 41 2.80 28.09 7.25
C ARG A 41 2.48 27.27 6.00
N VAL A 42 1.24 27.32 5.53
CA VAL A 42 0.84 26.72 4.25
C VAL A 42 1.19 27.66 3.09
N ALA A 43 1.07 28.97 3.30
CA ALA A 43 1.48 29.98 2.32
C ALA A 43 2.99 30.26 2.30
N SER A 44 3.68 30.11 3.45
CA SER A 44 5.14 30.26 3.58
C SER A 44 5.88 28.93 3.56
N ALA A 45 5.20 27.81 3.33
CA ALA A 45 5.89 26.65 2.82
C ALA A 45 6.54 27.14 1.51
N PRO A 46 7.88 27.07 1.37
CA PRO A 46 8.43 27.05 0.03
C PRO A 46 7.65 25.97 -0.72
N ASN A 47 7.54 26.03 -2.04
CA ASN A 47 7.21 24.81 -2.80
C ASN A 47 8.35 23.81 -2.59
N GLY A 48 8.42 23.21 -1.40
CA GLY A 48 9.58 22.65 -0.76
C GLY A 48 9.22 21.25 -0.33
N GLY A 49 9.40 20.33 -1.27
CA GLY A 49 9.92 19.03 -0.88
C GLY A 49 11.19 19.29 -0.08
N VAL A 50 11.26 18.67 1.10
CA VAL A 50 12.44 18.48 1.97
C VAL A 50 13.62 19.38 1.63
N GLU A 51 13.77 20.48 2.38
CA GLU A 51 14.96 21.34 2.34
C GLU A 51 16.23 20.55 2.65
N GLY A 52 16.99 20.25 1.58
CA GLY A 52 18.42 19.99 1.61
C GLY A 52 19.07 21.00 0.67
N GLU A 53 19.66 22.04 1.26
CA GLU A 53 20.62 23.01 0.69
C GLU A 53 20.28 23.67 -0.66
N THR A 54 19.88 24.93 -0.57
CA THR A 54 19.87 25.92 -1.65
C THR A 54 21.28 26.08 -2.23
N SER A 55 21.53 25.47 -3.39
CA SER A 55 22.54 25.96 -4.34
C SER A 55 21.82 26.72 -5.45
N THR A 56 21.97 28.04 -5.41
CA THR A 56 21.57 28.98 -6.45
C THR A 56 22.16 28.60 -7.80
N ALA A 57 21.35 28.06 -8.71
CA ALA A 57 21.58 28.13 -10.14
C ALA A 57 20.24 27.93 -10.86
N ASP A 58 19.65 29.06 -11.23
CA ASP A 58 18.51 29.20 -12.14
C ASP A 58 18.85 28.49 -13.47
N SER A 59 18.51 27.20 -13.55
CA SER A 59 18.68 26.41 -14.78
C SER A 59 17.35 26.43 -15.54
N PRO A 60 17.35 26.74 -16.84
CA PRO A 60 16.13 26.90 -17.60
C PRO A 60 15.31 25.60 -17.55
N ALA A 61 14.05 25.72 -17.13
CA ALA A 61 13.13 24.60 -17.02
C ALA A 61 13.04 23.84 -18.36
N THR A 62 13.72 22.70 -18.46
CA THR A 62 13.62 21.82 -19.61
C THR A 62 12.16 21.36 -19.77
N PRO A 63 11.59 21.37 -21.00
CA PRO A 63 10.26 20.84 -21.21
C PRO A 63 10.27 19.33 -20.98
N GLY A 64 9.51 18.82 -20.00
CA GLY A 64 9.48 17.39 -19.70
C GLY A 64 8.88 17.01 -18.35
N TRP A 65 8.67 15.71 -18.13
CA TRP A 65 8.15 15.17 -16.86
C TRP A 65 9.21 15.06 -15.75
N GLY A 66 10.47 15.41 -16.02
CA GLY A 66 11.58 15.27 -15.05
C GLY A 66 12.02 13.82 -14.82
N ILE A 67 11.55 12.87 -15.62
CA ILE A 67 11.91 11.46 -15.48
C ILE A 67 13.24 11.23 -16.19
N VAL A 68 14.30 11.00 -15.42
CA VAL A 68 15.68 10.84 -15.91
C VAL A 68 15.88 9.46 -16.55
N ASN A 69 15.35 8.41 -15.91
CA ASN A 69 15.40 7.04 -16.43
C ASN A 69 13.99 6.48 -16.61
N ARG A 70 13.45 6.69 -17.82
CA ARG A 70 12.07 6.29 -18.17
C ARG A 70 11.82 4.79 -18.05
N ARG A 71 12.83 3.95 -18.33
CA ARG A 71 12.69 2.49 -18.24
C ARG A 71 12.66 2.03 -16.79
N GLY A 72 13.59 2.50 -15.96
CA GLY A 72 13.59 2.23 -14.52
C GLY A 72 12.31 2.70 -13.84
N TYR A 73 11.88 3.93 -14.14
CA TYR A 73 10.62 4.48 -13.63
C TYR A 73 9.40 3.66 -14.07
N ALA A 74 9.31 3.27 -15.35
CA ALA A 74 8.21 2.45 -15.82
C ALA A 74 8.18 1.06 -15.16
N THR A 75 9.35 0.44 -14.94
CA THR A 75 9.44 -0.83 -14.21
C THR A 75 9.00 -0.66 -12.75
N LEU A 76 9.37 0.44 -12.09
CA LEU A 76 8.94 0.75 -10.73
C LEU A 76 7.42 0.95 -10.64
N VAL A 77 6.84 1.70 -11.59
CA VAL A 77 5.38 1.87 -11.70
C VAL A 77 4.70 0.51 -11.91
N ALA A 78 5.22 -0.34 -12.79
CA ALA A 78 4.65 -1.67 -13.04
C ALA A 78 4.67 -2.57 -11.79
N ILE A 79 5.79 -2.58 -11.05
CA ILE A 79 5.90 -3.28 -9.77
C ILE A 79 4.83 -2.78 -8.80
N SER A 80 4.73 -1.45 -8.64
CA SER A 80 3.75 -0.85 -7.73
C SER A 80 2.31 -1.10 -8.14
N MET A 81 2.00 -1.14 -9.43
CA MET A 81 0.67 -1.48 -9.93
C MET A 81 0.31 -2.91 -9.55
N ILE A 82 1.22 -3.86 -9.75
CA ILE A 82 0.98 -5.27 -9.39
C ILE A 82 0.86 -5.41 -7.87
N ASP A 83 1.80 -4.85 -7.10
CA ASP A 83 1.77 -4.86 -5.62
C ASP A 83 0.46 -4.26 -5.09
N SER A 84 0.09 -3.07 -5.56
CA SER A 84 -1.13 -2.39 -5.12
C SER A 84 -2.38 -3.13 -5.56
N GLY A 85 -2.42 -3.67 -6.78
CA GLY A 85 -3.51 -4.48 -7.28
C GLY A 85 -3.70 -5.74 -6.44
N VAL A 86 -2.62 -6.44 -6.12
CA VAL A 86 -2.64 -7.65 -5.30
C VAL A 86 -3.04 -7.33 -3.86
N ARG A 87 -2.46 -6.30 -3.24
CA ARG A 87 -2.81 -5.86 -1.88
C ARG A 87 -4.28 -5.49 -1.78
N LEU A 88 -4.75 -4.58 -2.62
CA LEU A 88 -6.13 -4.08 -2.57
C LEU A 88 -7.12 -5.17 -2.99
N GLY A 89 -6.80 -5.96 -4.01
CA GLY A 89 -7.59 -7.11 -4.43
C GLY A 89 -7.75 -8.12 -3.31
N PHE A 90 -6.65 -8.55 -2.68
CA PHE A 90 -6.71 -9.51 -1.58
C PHE A 90 -7.47 -8.96 -0.37
N LEU A 91 -7.23 -7.70 0.02
CA LEU A 91 -7.96 -7.08 1.13
C LEU A 91 -9.46 -6.94 0.86
N THR A 92 -9.86 -6.78 -0.40
CA THR A 92 -11.27 -6.76 -0.81
C THR A 92 -11.91 -8.13 -0.66
N PHE A 93 -11.20 -9.20 -1.02
CA PHE A 93 -11.73 -10.57 -0.97
C PHE A 93 -11.52 -11.29 0.36
N LEU A 94 -10.61 -10.81 1.21
CA LEU A 94 -10.30 -11.41 2.50
C LEU A 94 -11.54 -11.58 3.40
N PRO A 95 -12.46 -10.61 3.55
CA PRO A 95 -13.64 -10.81 4.36
C PRO A 95 -14.53 -11.95 3.87
N PHE A 96 -14.71 -12.09 2.55
CA PHE A 96 -15.48 -13.18 1.94
C PHE A 96 -14.83 -14.54 2.19
N LEU A 97 -13.51 -14.62 2.04
CA LEU A 97 -12.74 -15.82 2.36
C LEU A 97 -12.92 -16.24 3.83
N LEU A 98 -12.91 -15.28 4.76
CA LEU A 98 -13.10 -15.58 6.18
C LEU A 98 -14.53 -16.04 6.49
N ILE A 99 -15.54 -15.45 5.86
CA ILE A 99 -16.94 -15.89 5.96
C ILE A 99 -17.08 -17.32 5.44
N GLU A 100 -16.49 -17.64 4.29
CA GLU A 100 -16.50 -18.99 3.72
C GLU A 100 -15.85 -20.02 4.66
N LYS A 101 -14.84 -19.60 5.42
CA LYS A 101 -14.20 -20.40 6.49
C LYS A 101 -15.02 -20.48 7.79
N GLY A 102 -16.21 -19.87 7.86
CA GLY A 102 -17.10 -19.89 9.02
C GLY A 102 -16.92 -18.73 10.00
N SER A 103 -16.25 -17.64 9.59
CA SER A 103 -16.15 -16.44 10.44
C SER A 103 -17.49 -15.73 10.56
N ALA A 104 -17.81 -15.30 11.77
CA ALA A 104 -18.88 -14.33 11.99
C ALA A 104 -18.53 -12.97 11.36
N VAL A 105 -19.54 -12.19 10.96
CA VAL A 105 -19.37 -10.92 10.23
C VAL A 105 -18.70 -9.86 11.11
N GLU A 106 -18.95 -9.92 12.41
CA GLU A 106 -18.44 -9.00 13.42
C GLU A 106 -16.92 -9.17 13.61
N ALA A 107 -16.42 -10.41 13.44
CA ALA A 107 -15.00 -10.73 13.57
C ALA A 107 -14.16 -10.20 12.38
N LEU A 108 -14.79 -9.78 11.28
CA LEU A 108 -14.08 -9.24 10.11
C LEU A 108 -13.39 -7.91 10.43
N GLY A 109 -13.98 -7.09 11.31
CA GLY A 109 -13.36 -5.85 11.78
C GLY A 109 -12.06 -6.13 12.57
N VAL A 110 -12.06 -7.19 13.38
CA VAL A 110 -10.87 -7.66 14.10
C VAL A 110 -9.83 -8.18 13.12
N ALA A 111 -10.23 -9.01 12.16
CA ALA A 111 -9.33 -9.55 11.13
C ALA A 111 -8.62 -8.42 10.35
N LEU A 112 -9.38 -7.45 9.84
CA LEU A 112 -8.80 -6.28 9.16
C LEU A 112 -7.90 -5.47 10.09
N ALA A 113 -8.29 -5.28 11.34
CA ALA A 113 -7.45 -4.58 12.31
C ALA A 113 -6.12 -5.28 12.57
N LEU A 114 -6.09 -6.62 12.63
CA LEU A 114 -4.86 -7.41 12.74
C LEU A 114 -3.95 -7.18 11.53
N VAL A 115 -4.51 -7.23 10.31
CA VAL A 115 -3.75 -6.97 9.08
C VAL A 115 -3.18 -5.55 9.05
N PHE A 116 -3.97 -4.53 9.40
CA PHE A 116 -3.49 -3.15 9.40
C PHE A 116 -2.52 -2.85 10.56
N ALA A 117 -2.70 -3.47 11.72
CA ALA A 117 -1.74 -3.37 12.83
C ALA A 117 -0.39 -3.98 12.43
N GLY A 118 -0.43 -5.17 11.83
CA GLY A 118 0.74 -5.78 11.19
C GLY A 118 1.36 -4.86 10.16
N GLY A 119 0.56 -4.23 9.30
CA GLY A 119 1.05 -3.32 8.27
C GLY A 119 1.71 -2.06 8.80
N ALA A 120 1.20 -1.47 9.88
CA ALA A 120 1.84 -0.36 10.57
C ALA A 120 3.21 -0.76 11.11
N ALA A 121 3.32 -1.93 11.76
CA ALA A 121 4.60 -2.48 12.20
C ALA A 121 5.53 -2.80 11.01
N GLY A 122 4.97 -3.32 9.92
CA GLY A 122 5.68 -3.66 8.70
C GLY A 122 6.38 -2.48 8.04
N LYS A 123 5.78 -1.29 8.06
CA LYS A 123 6.45 -0.08 7.54
C LYS A 123 7.72 0.26 8.31
N LEU A 124 7.72 0.08 9.63
CA LEU A 124 8.92 0.28 10.46
C LEU A 124 9.97 -0.81 10.20
N VAL A 125 9.54 -2.08 10.20
CA VAL A 125 10.43 -3.24 9.99
C VAL A 125 11.05 -3.20 8.59
N CYS A 126 10.26 -2.94 7.56
CA CYS A 126 10.75 -2.89 6.18
C CYS A 126 11.64 -1.68 5.93
N GLY A 127 11.34 -0.51 6.52
CA GLY A 127 12.25 0.64 6.48
C GLY A 127 13.63 0.30 7.06
N PHE A 128 13.63 -0.30 8.25
CA PHE A 128 14.87 -0.74 8.90
C PHE A 128 15.64 -1.81 8.10
N ILE A 129 14.94 -2.80 7.51
CA ILE A 129 15.56 -3.81 6.66
C ILE A 129 16.12 -3.16 5.39
N ALA A 130 15.39 -2.23 4.77
CA ALA A 130 15.81 -1.53 3.56
C ALA A 130 17.09 -0.73 3.76
N GLU A 131 17.26 -0.07 4.91
CA GLU A 131 18.51 0.61 5.27
C GLU A 131 19.70 -0.35 5.37
N ARG A 132 19.49 -1.60 5.83
CA ARG A 132 20.58 -2.54 6.07
C ARG A 132 20.95 -3.43 4.89
N VAL A 133 19.97 -3.92 4.15
CA VAL A 133 20.21 -4.88 3.04
C VAL A 133 19.86 -4.32 1.67
N GLY A 134 19.36 -3.08 1.61
CA GLY A 134 18.96 -2.38 0.40
C GLY A 134 17.47 -2.54 0.08
N VAL A 135 16.91 -1.53 -0.61
CA VAL A 135 15.50 -1.47 -1.00
C VAL A 135 15.09 -2.72 -1.78
N LEU A 136 15.81 -3.04 -2.86
CA LEU A 136 15.39 -4.11 -3.77
C LEU A 136 15.35 -5.49 -3.10
N ARG A 137 16.31 -5.79 -2.21
CA ARG A 137 16.31 -7.05 -1.46
C ARG A 137 15.15 -7.11 -0.47
N THR A 138 14.84 -5.98 0.16
CA THR A 138 13.69 -5.86 1.06
C THR A 138 12.40 -6.15 0.32
N VAL A 139 12.21 -5.54 -0.86
CA VAL A 139 11.05 -5.80 -1.72
C VAL A 139 10.95 -7.29 -2.06
N LEU A 140 12.03 -7.91 -2.54
CA LEU A 140 12.00 -9.35 -2.86
C LEU A 140 11.61 -10.22 -1.65
N ILE A 141 12.16 -9.94 -0.46
CA ILE A 141 11.85 -10.69 0.76
C ILE A 141 10.37 -10.51 1.14
N THR A 142 9.89 -9.27 1.13
CA THR A 142 8.51 -8.97 1.56
C THR A 142 7.48 -9.46 0.56
N GLU A 143 7.77 -9.44 -0.74
CA GLU A 143 6.90 -10.00 -1.78
C GLU A 143 6.82 -11.52 -1.67
N ILE A 144 7.94 -12.22 -1.49
CA ILE A 144 7.94 -13.67 -1.27
C ILE A 144 7.17 -14.01 0.01
N ALA A 145 7.43 -13.29 1.10
CA ALA A 145 6.72 -13.48 2.36
C ALA A 145 5.22 -13.24 2.18
N THR A 146 4.83 -12.19 1.46
CA THR A 146 3.42 -11.86 1.16
C THR A 146 2.75 -13.00 0.40
N GLY A 147 3.38 -13.53 -0.66
CA GLY A 147 2.82 -14.64 -1.43
C GLY A 147 2.65 -15.93 -0.60
N VAL A 148 3.66 -16.27 0.21
CA VAL A 148 3.60 -17.44 1.11
C VAL A 148 2.50 -17.28 2.16
N LEU A 149 2.42 -16.11 2.80
CA LEU A 149 1.43 -15.83 3.84
C LEU A 149 0.01 -15.74 3.25
N MET A 150 -0.12 -15.23 2.02
CA MET A 150 -1.38 -15.21 1.28
C MET A 150 -1.88 -16.63 1.01
N ALA A 151 -1.02 -17.51 0.50
CA ALA A 151 -1.33 -18.92 0.32
C ALA A 151 -1.68 -19.60 1.65
N ALA A 152 -0.95 -19.29 2.72
CA ALA A 152 -1.24 -19.81 4.06
C ALA A 152 -2.64 -19.39 4.54
N VAL A 153 -3.02 -18.11 4.39
CA VAL A 153 -4.36 -17.62 4.75
C VAL A 153 -5.46 -18.32 3.94
N ILE A 154 -5.22 -18.59 2.66
CA ILE A 154 -6.17 -19.33 1.79
C ILE A 154 -6.32 -20.78 2.23
N LEU A 155 -5.23 -21.47 2.56
CA LEU A 155 -5.24 -22.92 2.80
C LEU A 155 -5.53 -23.32 4.25
N LEU A 156 -5.20 -22.47 5.23
CA LEU A 156 -5.33 -22.79 6.65
C LEU A 156 -6.77 -22.62 7.17
N PRO A 157 -7.17 -23.36 8.23
CA PRO A 157 -8.46 -23.16 8.88
C PRO A 157 -8.54 -21.78 9.56
N LEU A 158 -9.77 -21.31 9.82
CA LEU A 158 -10.06 -19.95 10.30
C LEU A 158 -9.16 -19.51 11.47
N GLY A 159 -9.04 -20.34 12.51
CA GLY A 159 -8.24 -20.00 13.69
C GLY A 159 -6.76 -19.74 13.38
N ALA A 160 -6.16 -20.59 12.54
CA ALA A 160 -4.77 -20.43 12.12
C ALA A 160 -4.60 -19.24 11.16
N ALA A 161 -5.56 -19.00 10.27
CA ALA A 161 -5.56 -17.83 9.40
C ALA A 161 -5.56 -16.53 10.22
N MET A 162 -6.43 -16.42 11.23
CA MET A 162 -6.52 -15.25 12.11
C MET A 162 -5.21 -14.95 12.86
N VAL A 163 -4.51 -15.98 13.32
CA VAL A 163 -3.20 -15.83 13.99
C VAL A 163 -2.11 -15.33 13.04
N ILE A 164 -2.20 -15.66 11.75
CA ILE A 164 -1.22 -15.27 10.73
C ILE A 164 -1.47 -13.87 10.17
N LEU A 165 -2.71 -13.36 10.24
CA LEU A 165 -3.07 -12.04 9.70
C LEU A 165 -2.15 -10.87 10.11
N PRO A 166 -1.64 -10.76 11.35
CA PRO A 166 -0.67 -9.73 11.70
C PRO A 166 0.63 -9.86 10.91
N LEU A 167 1.17 -11.07 10.80
CA LEU A 167 2.40 -11.33 10.04
C LEU A 167 2.18 -11.08 8.55
N PHE A 168 1.03 -11.50 8.03
CA PHE A 168 0.59 -11.18 6.67
C PHE A 168 0.55 -9.66 6.45
N GLY A 169 -0.01 -8.91 7.40
CA GLY A 169 -0.05 -7.45 7.38
C GLY A 169 1.32 -6.79 7.28
N VAL A 170 2.30 -7.29 8.06
CA VAL A 170 3.69 -6.83 8.05
C VAL A 170 4.28 -6.91 6.64
N ALA A 171 4.14 -8.06 6.00
CA ALA A 171 4.65 -8.28 4.64
C ALA A 171 3.88 -7.45 3.60
N LEU A 172 2.54 -7.49 3.64
CA LEU A 172 1.65 -6.91 2.62
C LEU A 172 1.74 -5.37 2.52
N ASN A 173 1.92 -4.67 3.64
CA ASN A 173 1.91 -3.20 3.69
C ASN A 173 3.29 -2.57 3.95
N GLY A 174 4.29 -3.38 4.32
CA GLY A 174 5.63 -2.87 4.61
C GLY A 174 6.39 -2.44 3.35
N THR A 175 6.24 -3.18 2.26
CA THR A 175 6.99 -3.01 1.00
C THR A 175 6.84 -1.63 0.36
N SER A 176 5.66 -1.02 0.48
CA SER A 176 5.34 0.25 -0.18
C SER A 176 6.26 1.39 0.24
N SER A 177 6.71 1.41 1.51
CA SER A 177 7.62 2.43 2.03
C SER A 177 8.97 2.43 1.29
N ALA A 178 9.50 1.23 1.04
CA ALA A 178 10.76 1.04 0.33
C ALA A 178 10.62 1.44 -1.15
N LEU A 179 9.53 1.03 -1.83
CA LEU A 179 9.27 1.38 -3.23
C LEU A 179 9.10 2.89 -3.43
N TYR A 180 8.34 3.55 -2.56
CA TYR A 180 8.08 5.00 -2.67
C TYR A 180 9.34 5.84 -2.45
N GLY A 181 10.26 5.36 -1.59
CA GLY A 181 11.56 6.01 -1.38
C GLY A 181 12.43 6.03 -2.64
N THR A 182 12.27 5.06 -3.54
CA THR A 182 13.09 4.97 -4.77
C THR A 182 12.58 5.78 -5.96
N ILE A 183 11.41 6.40 -5.85
CA ILE A 183 10.89 7.27 -6.93
C ILE A 183 11.84 8.45 -7.17
N GLY A 184 12.42 8.99 -6.09
CA GLY A 184 13.37 10.10 -6.16
C GLY A 184 14.65 9.77 -6.95
N ASP A 185 15.04 8.50 -7.03
CA ASP A 185 16.24 8.08 -7.78
C ASP A 185 16.05 8.14 -9.31
N PHE A 186 14.80 8.24 -9.77
CA PHE A 186 14.46 8.21 -11.20
C PHE A 186 13.91 9.54 -11.72
N VAL A 187 13.77 10.55 -10.87
CA VAL A 187 13.07 11.80 -11.16
C VAL A 187 13.82 12.99 -10.59
N ASP A 188 13.97 14.04 -11.39
CA ASP A 188 14.53 15.33 -10.95
C ASP A 188 13.76 15.89 -9.73
N GLY A 189 14.48 16.39 -8.74
CA GLY A 189 13.94 16.84 -7.44
C GLY A 189 12.76 17.80 -7.57
N ASP A 190 12.86 18.79 -8.45
CA ASP A 190 11.83 19.81 -8.68
C ASP A 190 10.53 19.27 -9.29
N ARG A 191 10.53 18.02 -9.76
CA ARG A 191 9.40 17.41 -10.51
C ARG A 191 8.87 16.13 -9.87
N GLN A 192 9.39 15.75 -8.69
CA GLN A 192 8.95 14.55 -7.97
C GLN A 192 7.43 14.53 -7.71
N ALA A 193 6.81 15.67 -7.38
CA ALA A 193 5.37 15.74 -7.15
C ALA A 193 4.53 15.23 -8.34
N ARG A 194 4.94 15.53 -9.57
CA ARG A 194 4.25 15.06 -10.78
C ARG A 194 4.45 13.56 -11.00
N ALA A 195 5.66 13.06 -10.74
CA ALA A 195 5.95 11.64 -10.84
C ALA A 195 5.17 10.84 -9.80
N TYR A 196 5.19 11.25 -8.52
CA TYR A 196 4.34 10.65 -7.49
C TYR A 196 2.86 10.64 -7.90
N GLY A 197 2.34 11.74 -8.46
CA GLY A 197 0.97 11.81 -8.96
C GLY A 197 0.66 10.76 -10.04
N LEU A 198 1.54 10.62 -11.04
CA LEU A 198 1.39 9.58 -12.08
C LEU A 198 1.48 8.18 -11.50
N PHE A 199 2.48 7.94 -10.65
CA PHE A 199 2.71 6.67 -9.99
C PHE A 199 1.49 6.19 -9.19
N TYR A 200 0.88 7.07 -8.37
CA TYR A 200 -0.32 6.74 -7.61
C TYR A 200 -1.55 6.55 -8.50
N THR A 201 -1.71 7.37 -9.54
CA THR A 201 -2.85 7.29 -10.46
C THR A 201 -2.88 5.95 -11.18
N CYS A 202 -1.73 5.47 -11.66
CA CYS A 202 -1.62 4.17 -12.33
C CYS A 202 -2.06 2.99 -11.44
N CYS A 203 -1.95 3.11 -10.12
CA CYS A 203 -2.29 2.05 -9.18
C CYS A 203 -3.81 1.91 -8.91
N ILE A 204 -4.62 2.92 -9.21
CA ILE A 204 -6.06 2.95 -8.85
C ILE A 204 -6.86 1.82 -9.52
N GLY A 205 -6.61 1.58 -10.81
CA GLY A 205 -7.35 0.59 -11.59
C GLY A 205 -6.84 -0.84 -11.46
N ALA A 206 -5.73 -1.06 -10.74
CA ALA A 206 -5.05 -2.35 -10.68
C ALA A 206 -5.92 -3.51 -10.13
N PRO A 207 -6.89 -3.29 -9.21
CA PRO A 207 -7.72 -4.39 -8.70
C PRO A 207 -8.87 -4.83 -9.62
N ILE A 208 -9.24 -4.01 -10.61
CA ILE A 208 -10.43 -4.24 -11.47
C ILE A 208 -10.42 -5.64 -12.12
N PRO A 209 -9.31 -6.14 -12.70
CA PRO A 209 -9.28 -7.46 -13.31
C PRO A 209 -9.62 -8.58 -12.32
N PHE A 210 -9.23 -8.46 -11.05
CA PHE A 210 -9.54 -9.46 -10.03
C PHE A 210 -11.03 -9.46 -9.66
N GLY A 211 -11.68 -8.30 -9.69
CA GLY A 211 -13.14 -8.18 -9.58
C GLY A 211 -13.84 -8.97 -10.69
N MET A 212 -13.44 -8.72 -11.94
CA MET A 212 -14.01 -9.43 -13.10
C MET A 212 -13.80 -10.95 -13.03
N VAL A 213 -12.63 -11.39 -12.56
CA VAL A 213 -12.32 -12.81 -12.35
C VAL A 213 -13.22 -13.41 -11.27
N SER A 214 -13.43 -12.69 -10.16
CA SER A 214 -14.31 -13.14 -9.09
C SER A 214 -15.77 -13.25 -9.55
N ASP A 215 -16.26 -12.28 -10.32
CA ASP A 215 -17.64 -12.27 -10.81
C ASP A 215 -17.92 -13.45 -11.76
N GLN A 216 -16.92 -13.88 -12.53
CA GLN A 216 -17.07 -14.96 -13.52
C GLN A 216 -16.78 -16.35 -12.97
N TRP A 217 -15.79 -16.48 -12.08
CA TRP A 217 -15.25 -17.77 -11.65
C TRP A 217 -15.18 -17.95 -10.13
N GLY A 218 -15.64 -16.98 -9.36
CA GLY A 218 -15.73 -17.03 -7.90
C GLY A 218 -14.47 -16.54 -7.17
N VAL A 219 -14.66 -16.30 -5.86
CA VAL A 219 -13.67 -15.68 -4.97
C VAL A 219 -12.39 -16.51 -4.84
N SER A 220 -12.51 -17.84 -4.73
CA SER A 220 -11.35 -18.73 -4.59
C SER A 220 -10.40 -18.66 -5.78
N LEU A 221 -10.92 -18.59 -7.00
CA LEU A 221 -10.09 -18.45 -8.20
C LEU A 221 -9.48 -17.05 -8.31
N ALA A 222 -10.24 -16.01 -7.94
CA ALA A 222 -9.70 -14.64 -7.87
C ALA A 222 -8.54 -14.53 -6.87
N LEU A 223 -8.66 -15.12 -5.68
CA LEU A 223 -7.59 -15.15 -4.68
C LEU A 223 -6.36 -15.92 -5.15
N GLY A 224 -6.55 -17.04 -5.86
CA GLY A 224 -5.46 -17.77 -6.51
C GLY A 224 -4.76 -16.92 -7.58
N ALA A 225 -5.53 -16.24 -8.44
CA ALA A 225 -5.00 -15.34 -9.45
C ALA A 225 -4.19 -14.20 -8.81
N ILE A 226 -4.72 -13.57 -7.76
CA ILE A 226 -4.05 -12.52 -6.98
C ILE A 226 -2.70 -13.02 -6.43
N ALA A 227 -2.69 -14.19 -5.78
CA ALA A 227 -1.46 -14.76 -5.22
C ALA A 227 -0.41 -15.08 -6.32
N THR A 228 -0.85 -15.57 -7.47
CA THR A 228 0.06 -15.87 -8.60
C THR A 228 0.58 -14.61 -9.30
N CYS A 229 -0.21 -13.54 -9.40
CA CYS A 229 0.22 -12.26 -9.97
C CYS A 229 1.43 -11.68 -9.24
N LEU A 230 1.54 -11.93 -7.92
CA LEU A 230 2.68 -11.48 -7.13
C LEU A 230 4.03 -12.04 -7.63
N ILE A 231 4.02 -13.23 -8.23
CA ILE A 231 5.24 -13.85 -8.79
C ILE A 231 5.83 -12.97 -9.91
N ALA A 232 5.00 -12.22 -10.63
CA ALA A 232 5.45 -11.32 -11.70
C ALA A 232 6.32 -10.16 -11.17
N ILE A 233 6.25 -9.84 -9.87
CA ILE A 233 7.09 -8.81 -9.24
C ILE A 233 8.55 -9.26 -9.16
N LEU A 234 8.82 -10.56 -8.98
CA LEU A 234 10.18 -11.09 -8.83
C LEU A 234 11.09 -10.81 -10.05
N PRO A 235 10.70 -11.17 -11.30
CA PRO A 235 11.50 -10.84 -12.48
C PRO A 235 11.55 -9.33 -12.75
N LEU A 236 10.50 -8.57 -12.42
CA LEU A 236 10.50 -7.11 -12.55
C LEU A 236 11.49 -6.45 -11.59
N CYS A 237 11.64 -6.98 -10.37
CA CYS A 237 12.67 -6.52 -9.43
C CYS A 237 14.08 -6.76 -9.97
N GLN A 238 14.32 -7.91 -10.60
CA GLN A 238 15.60 -8.18 -11.25
C GLN A 238 15.87 -7.21 -12.40
N LEU A 239 14.85 -6.88 -13.19
CA LEU A 239 14.95 -5.87 -14.24
C LEU A 239 15.21 -4.48 -13.66
N LEU A 240 14.50 -4.07 -12.60
CA LEU A 240 14.69 -2.78 -11.92
C LEU A 240 16.12 -2.62 -11.39
N ARG A 241 16.74 -3.71 -10.92
CA ARG A 241 18.15 -3.71 -10.48
C ARG A 241 19.11 -3.19 -11.54
N SER A 242 18.83 -3.47 -12.81
CA SER A 242 19.69 -3.02 -13.92
C SER A 242 19.62 -1.51 -14.16
N TYR A 243 18.60 -0.84 -13.62
CA TYR A 243 18.33 0.58 -13.80
C TYR A 243 18.61 1.43 -12.56
N MET A 244 18.74 0.83 -11.37
CA MET A 244 19.11 1.56 -10.17
C MET A 244 20.55 2.09 -10.24
N PRO A 245 20.80 3.33 -9.82
CA PRO A 245 22.16 3.83 -9.62
C PRO A 245 22.88 2.94 -8.59
N ARG A 246 24.18 2.68 -8.83
CA ARG A 246 25.02 1.82 -7.98
C ARG A 246 25.49 2.52 -6.72
#